data_AF-A0A2X2E082-F1
#
_entry.id   AF-A0A2X2E082-F1
#
_cell.length_a   1.000
_cell.length_b   1.000
_cell.length_c   1.000
_cell.angle_alpha   90.00
_cell.angle_beta   90.00
_cell.angle_gamma   90.00
#
_symmetry.space_group_name_H-M   'P 1'
#
loop_
_entity.id
_entity.type
_entity.pdbx_description
1 polymer ?
#
loop_
_entity_poly.entity_id
_entity_poly.type
_entity_poly.pdbx_seq_one_letter_code
_entity_poly.pdbx_strand_id
1 'polypeptide(L)'
;MQDPAISVPGRWPTTVEAAVKQLLTMLSEESKATVRELPEEELIHCHYGLGMAIRNEFGLWKGNEKLLKAACPAGGHPDDASMVIIQALWLALRDKRLLH
;
A
#
# COMPACT_ATOMS: atom_id res chain seq x y z
N MET A 1 -22.65 11.87 20.80
CA MET A 1 -21.49 11.48 21.64
C MET A 1 -21.44 9.96 21.69
N GLN A 2 -20.72 9.36 20.75
CA GLN A 2 -20.38 7.94 20.55
C GLN A 2 -19.56 7.92 19.25
N ASP A 3 -18.42 7.24 19.09
CA ASP A 3 -17.60 6.42 19.99
C ASP A 3 -16.19 6.28 19.34
N PRO A 4 -15.20 5.63 19.98
CA PRO A 4 -13.84 6.14 20.11
C PRO A 4 -12.98 5.92 18.87
N ALA A 5 -12.26 6.98 18.50
CA ALA A 5 -11.00 6.85 17.78
C ALA A 5 -10.01 6.06 18.65
N ILE A 6 -10.00 4.74 18.51
CA ILE A 6 -8.87 3.93 18.96
C ILE A 6 -7.67 4.35 18.11
N SER A 7 -6.89 5.31 18.62
CA SER A 7 -5.58 5.64 18.08
C SER A 7 -4.56 4.78 18.82
N VAL A 8 -4.23 3.62 18.24
CA VAL A 8 -3.13 2.77 18.72
C VAL A 8 -1.79 3.33 18.22
N PRO A 9 -0.79 3.58 19.08
CA PRO A 9 0.58 3.79 18.63
C PRO A 9 1.06 2.50 17.95
N GLY A 10 1.47 2.56 16.66
CA GLY A 10 1.69 1.36 15.82
C GLY A 10 0.69 1.19 14.67
N ARG A 11 -0.13 2.21 14.40
CA ARG A 11 -1.25 2.24 13.44
C ARG A 11 -0.91 2.01 11.96
N TRP A 12 0.28 2.38 11.50
CA TRP A 12 0.61 2.36 10.07
C TRP A 12 1.88 1.55 9.77
N PRO A 13 1.93 0.88 8.60
CA PRO A 13 3.17 0.24 8.17
C PRO A 13 4.25 1.31 7.97
N THR A 14 5.49 0.99 8.31
CA THR A 14 6.61 1.95 8.24
C THR A 14 7.67 1.57 7.21
N THR A 15 7.52 0.40 6.57
CA THR A 15 8.34 -0.05 5.44
C THR A 15 7.42 -0.50 4.30
N VAL A 16 7.96 -0.56 3.08
CA VAL A 16 7.22 -1.03 1.90
C VAL A 16 6.80 -2.49 2.08
N GLU A 17 7.65 -3.34 2.65
CA GLU A 17 7.35 -4.75 2.89
C GLU A 17 6.23 -4.93 3.91
N ALA A 18 6.22 -4.13 4.99
CA ALA A 18 5.13 -4.15 5.96
C ALA A 18 3.81 -3.68 5.34
N ALA A 19 3.86 -2.66 4.46
CA ALA A 19 2.70 -2.17 3.72
C ALA A 19 2.14 -3.25 2.78
N VAL A 20 3.01 -3.93 2.02
CA VAL A 20 2.62 -5.04 1.13
C VAL A 20 2.00 -6.18 1.94
N LYS A 21 2.60 -6.59 3.06
CA LYS A 21 2.03 -7.64 3.93
C LYS A 21 0.63 -7.28 4.42
N GLN A 22 0.42 -6.03 4.84
CA GLN A 22 -0.91 -5.57 5.24
C GLN A 22 -1.89 -5.60 4.06
N LEU A 23 -1.50 -5.14 2.87
CA LEU A 23 -2.36 -5.23 1.66
C LEU A 23 -2.72 -6.67 1.31
N LEU A 24 -1.78 -7.61 1.44
CA LEU A 24 -2.04 -9.04 1.25
C LEU A 24 -3.05 -9.58 2.28
N THR A 25 -3.17 -9.00 3.47
CA THR A 25 -4.22 -9.37 4.43
C THR A 25 -5.55 -8.65 4.21
N MET A 26 -5.52 -7.42 3.70
CA MET A 26 -6.70 -6.55 3.54
C MET A 26 -7.47 -6.81 2.24
N LEU A 27 -6.78 -7.16 1.16
CA LEU A 27 -7.40 -7.34 -0.16
C LEU A 27 -8.08 -8.72 -0.25
N SER A 28 -9.22 -8.76 -0.94
CA SER A 28 -9.86 -10.03 -1.32
C SER A 28 -8.99 -10.79 -2.33
N GLU A 29 -9.17 -12.11 -2.43
CA GLU A 29 -8.47 -12.91 -3.45
C GLU A 29 -8.78 -12.45 -4.88
N GLU A 30 -10.00 -11.98 -5.14
CA GLU A 30 -10.38 -11.37 -6.41
C GLU A 30 -9.59 -10.09 -6.69
N SER A 31 -9.51 -9.17 -5.72
CA SER A 31 -8.72 -7.94 -5.88
C SER A 31 -7.25 -8.23 -6.12
N LYS A 32 -6.70 -9.23 -5.41
CA LYS A 32 -5.32 -9.71 -5.61
C LYS A 32 -5.14 -10.31 -7.00
N ALA A 33 -6.08 -11.09 -7.51
CA ALA A 33 -6.05 -11.64 -8.85
C ALA A 33 -6.05 -10.54 -9.91
N THR A 34 -6.96 -9.58 -9.79
CA THR A 34 -7.01 -8.41 -10.68
C THR A 34 -5.68 -7.68 -10.71
N VAL A 35 -5.11 -7.33 -9.55
CA VAL A 35 -3.80 -6.65 -9.50
C VAL A 35 -2.72 -7.52 -10.15
N ARG A 36 -2.63 -8.81 -9.80
CA ARG A 36 -1.59 -9.73 -10.30
C ARG A 36 -1.56 -9.83 -11.83
N GLU A 37 -2.75 -9.83 -12.45
CA GLU A 37 -2.94 -10.04 -13.89
C GLU A 37 -2.69 -8.78 -14.72
N LEU A 38 -2.69 -7.59 -14.12
CA LEU A 38 -2.40 -6.35 -14.83
C LEU A 38 -0.97 -6.35 -15.41
N PRO A 39 -0.79 -5.86 -16.65
CA PRO A 39 0.49 -5.39 -17.16
C PRO A 39 1.07 -4.28 -16.26
N GLU A 40 2.39 -4.14 -16.24
CA GLU A 40 3.05 -3.15 -15.37
C GLU A 40 2.66 -1.72 -15.75
N GLU A 41 2.57 -1.44 -17.05
CA GLU A 41 2.15 -0.16 -17.62
C GLU A 41 0.71 0.25 -17.24
N GLU A 42 -0.14 -0.73 -16.94
CA GLU A 42 -1.54 -0.52 -16.56
C GLU A 42 -1.72 -0.29 -15.05
N LEU A 43 -0.67 -0.50 -14.23
CA LEU A 43 -0.74 -0.28 -12.78
C LEU A 43 -1.10 1.17 -12.41
N ILE A 44 -0.86 2.13 -13.31
CA ILE A 44 -1.27 3.51 -13.12
C ILE A 44 -2.79 3.66 -12.92
N HIS A 45 -3.59 2.76 -13.50
CA HIS A 45 -5.04 2.76 -13.34
C HIS A 45 -5.48 2.39 -11.91
N CYS A 46 -4.60 1.74 -11.13
CA CYS A 46 -4.85 1.48 -9.71
C CYS A 46 -4.76 2.75 -8.85
N HIS A 47 -4.23 3.87 -9.35
CA HIS A 47 -3.95 5.08 -8.59
C HIS A 47 -5.19 5.67 -7.88
N TYR A 48 -6.34 5.68 -8.56
CA TYR A 48 -7.58 6.22 -8.00
C TYR A 48 -8.30 5.21 -7.10
N GLY A 49 -8.20 3.91 -7.34
CA GLY A 49 -8.81 2.91 -6.45
C GLY A 49 -7.89 2.57 -5.28
N LEU A 50 -7.00 1.61 -5.54
CA LEU A 50 -6.06 1.08 -4.57
C LEU A 50 -5.09 2.14 -4.04
N GLY A 51 -4.62 3.06 -4.89
CA GLY A 51 -3.72 4.13 -4.48
C GLY A 51 -4.36 5.07 -3.46
N MET A 52 -5.60 5.51 -3.70
CA MET A 52 -6.35 6.32 -2.72
C MET A 52 -6.51 5.56 -1.39
N ALA A 53 -6.86 4.28 -1.44
CA ALA A 53 -6.98 3.46 -0.24
C ALA A 53 -5.65 3.38 0.53
N ILE A 54 -4.53 3.11 -0.14
CA ILE A 54 -3.19 3.10 0.47
C ILE A 54 -2.87 4.42 1.18
N ARG A 55 -3.08 5.55 0.50
CA ARG A 55 -2.78 6.88 1.08
C ARG A 55 -3.61 7.17 2.34
N ASN A 56 -4.87 6.74 2.32
CA ASN A 56 -5.82 6.97 3.42
C ASN A 56 -5.56 6.04 4.61
N GLU A 57 -5.40 4.74 4.36
CA GLU A 57 -5.24 3.71 5.37
C GLU A 57 -3.84 3.76 6.00
N PHE A 58 -2.80 3.98 5.22
CA PHE A 58 -1.42 4.04 5.71
C PHE A 58 -0.97 5.45 6.12
N GLY A 59 -1.90 6.42 6.09
CA GLY A 59 -1.65 7.76 6.63
C GLY A 59 -0.55 8.54 5.93
N LEU A 60 -0.37 8.34 4.63
CA LEU A 60 0.66 9.03 3.85
C LEU A 60 0.45 10.55 3.87
N TRP A 61 -0.80 11.00 3.91
CA TRP A 61 -1.17 12.41 4.11
C TRP A 61 -1.22 12.88 5.57
N LYS A 62 -1.14 11.93 6.52
CA LYS A 62 -1.42 12.16 7.94
C LYS A 62 -0.17 12.06 8.82
N GLY A 63 1.02 12.10 8.22
CA GLY A 63 2.30 12.13 8.93
C GLY A 63 3.03 10.79 9.02
N ASN A 64 2.69 9.79 8.19
CA ASN A 64 3.50 8.58 8.08
C ASN A 64 4.80 8.82 7.28
N GLU A 65 5.67 9.68 7.82
CA GLU A 65 6.94 10.03 7.18
C GLU A 65 7.87 8.83 7.02
N LYS A 66 7.77 7.83 7.91
CA LYS A 66 8.62 6.64 7.83
C LYS A 66 8.34 5.85 6.56
N LEU A 67 7.06 5.58 6.26
CA LEU A 67 6.69 4.90 5.03
C LEU A 67 6.95 5.76 3.79
N LEU A 68 6.68 7.08 3.86
CA LEU A 68 7.01 8.00 2.77
C LEU A 68 8.50 7.95 2.43
N LYS A 69 9.38 8.02 3.45
CA LYS A 69 10.83 7.93 3.26
C LYS A 69 11.27 6.54 2.79
N ALA A 70 10.62 5.47 3.25
CA ALA A 70 10.91 4.12 2.80
C ALA A 70 10.55 3.89 1.33
N ALA A 71 9.41 4.44 0.87
CA ALA A 71 8.97 4.33 -0.51
C ALA A 71 9.68 5.33 -1.45
N CYS A 72 9.95 6.54 -0.97
CA CYS A 72 10.55 7.63 -1.73
C CYS A 72 11.69 8.32 -0.94
N PRO A 73 12.91 7.74 -0.93
CA PRO A 73 14.01 8.23 -0.11
C PRO A 73 14.47 9.66 -0.43
N ALA A 74 14.31 10.11 -1.68
CA ALA A 74 14.67 11.46 -2.12
C ALA A 74 13.65 12.54 -1.70
N GLY A 75 12.59 12.16 -0.99
CA GLY A 75 11.40 12.99 -0.78
C GLY A 75 10.43 12.82 -1.94
N GLY A 76 9.23 12.32 -1.66
CA GLY A 76 8.21 12.05 -2.67
C GLY A 76 6.82 12.38 -2.16
N HIS A 77 5.91 12.61 -3.11
CA HIS A 77 4.51 12.87 -2.81
C HIS A 77 3.83 11.59 -2.31
N PRO A 78 2.81 11.67 -1.45
CA PRO A 78 1.99 10.50 -1.09
C PRO A 78 1.44 9.71 -2.28
N ASP A 79 1.21 10.38 -3.41
CA ASP A 79 0.82 9.72 -4.67
C ASP A 79 1.94 8.83 -5.22
N ASP A 80 3.17 9.36 -5.30
CA ASP A 80 4.35 8.61 -5.76
C ASP A 80 4.61 7.40 -4.84
N ALA A 81 4.59 7.64 -3.52
CA ALA A 81 4.79 6.59 -2.54
C ALA A 81 3.74 5.47 -2.65
N SER A 82 2.49 5.83 -2.91
CA SER A 82 1.43 4.83 -3.13
C SER A 82 1.65 4.00 -4.39
N MET A 83 2.18 4.59 -5.46
CA MET A 83 2.52 3.85 -6.68
C MET A 83 3.67 2.87 -6.47
N VAL A 84 4.71 3.26 -5.72
CA VAL A 84 5.80 2.35 -5.33
C VAL A 84 5.27 1.15 -4.55
N ILE A 85 4.34 1.38 -3.62
CA ILE A 85 3.73 0.30 -2.83
C ILE A 85 2.85 -0.61 -3.72
N ILE A 86 2.11 -0.07 -4.69
CA ILE A 86 1.33 -0.85 -5.67
C ILE A 86 2.24 -1.75 -6.51
N GLN A 87 3.35 -1.22 -7.01
CA GLN A 87 4.34 -1.99 -7.77
C GLN A 87 4.94 -3.11 -6.92
N ALA A 88 5.29 -2.82 -5.66
CA ALA A 88 5.82 -3.83 -4.74
C ALA A 88 4.79 -4.93 -4.44
N LEU A 89 3.51 -4.59 -4.25
CA LEU A 89 2.42 -5.55 -4.10
C LEU A 89 2.27 -6.42 -5.36
N TRP A 90 2.30 -5.80 -6.54
CA TRP A 90 2.19 -6.49 -7.82
C TRP A 90 3.30 -7.54 -8.01
N LEU A 91 4.54 -7.16 -7.72
CA LEU A 91 5.68 -8.10 -7.71
C LEU A 91 5.47 -9.23 -6.71
N ALA A 92 5.05 -8.91 -5.49
CA ALA A 92 4.84 -9.90 -4.44
C ALA A 92 3.74 -10.92 -4.79
N LEU A 93 2.67 -10.49 -5.47
CA LEU A 93 1.58 -11.38 -5.91
C LEU A 93 2.01 -12.35 -7.02
N ARG A 94 3.08 -12.03 -7.76
CA ARG A 94 3.63 -12.85 -8.86
C ARG A 94 4.82 -13.72 -8.42
N ASP A 95 5.44 -13.42 -7.28
CA ASP A 95 6.45 -14.28 -6.70
C ASP A 95 5.81 -15.44 -5.91
N LYS A 96 5.97 -16.66 -6.44
CA LYS A 96 5.47 -17.90 -5.81
C LYS A 96 6.10 -18.18 -4.43
N ARG A 97 7.17 -17.47 -4.06
CA ARG A 97 7.91 -17.63 -2.78
C ARG A 97 7.43 -16.71 -1.65
N LEU A 98 6.34 -15.96 -1.86
CA LEU A 98 5.78 -15.07 -0.84
C LEU A 98 4.37 -15.48 -0.40
N LEU A 99 3.88 -16.64 -0.86
CA LEU A 99 2.57 -17.22 -0.55
C LEU A 99 2.67 -18.42 0.42
N HIS A 100 3.66 -18.43 1.32
CA HIS A 100 3.91 -19.51 2.27
C HIS A 100 3.11 -19.38 3.56
#